data_AF-A0A968H172-F1
#
_entry.id   AF-A0A968H172-F1
#
_cell.length_a   1.000
_cell.length_b   1.000
_cell.length_c   1.000
_cell.angle_alpha   90.00
_cell.angle_beta   90.00
_cell.angle_gamma   90.00
#
_symmetry.space_group_name_H-M   'P 1'
#
loop_
_entity.id
_entity.type
_entity.pdbx_description
1 polymer ?
#
loop_
_entity_poly.entity_id
_entity_poly.type
_entity_poly.pdbx_seq_one_letter_code
_entity_poly.pdbx_strand_id
1 'polypeptide(L)'
;MALGRLQLTPGYSRAIRHGLFLAGLAVLAWMLYGAWLTASDVSAGEAYDARSYWEAARGQMYGRPVLGSEAAYYYSPVFLQALAPLMALPFHAFLAAWYALTAAALAWVARWWLPFVLLTGFVGIELIRGNIEPLMAVAVVVGMRYPAAWAFILLTKVTPGVGILWFAARREWRSLAIAIGATGAVAALSFVVAPGLWFEWIRSLLENTGVNIDWAYFPVPLLVRLPIAAALVWFAARRDAAWLVPVGATLAMPALWPVNLTLLVAVIPLLGWGRQPAVADGGPPPAEPVGRSSDLDNPKDLVEPDQVGRVAGVEV
;
A
#
# COMPACT_ATOMS: atom_id res chain seq x y z
N MET A 1 25.76 22.58 -15.75
CA MET A 1 26.06 21.15 -15.97
C MET A 1 24.79 20.44 -16.41
N ALA A 2 24.76 19.89 -17.63
CA ALA A 2 23.66 19.05 -18.09
C ALA A 2 23.99 17.59 -17.76
N LEU A 3 23.26 16.97 -16.83
CA LEU A 3 23.33 15.52 -16.62
C LEU A 3 22.69 14.84 -17.84
N GLY A 4 23.54 14.35 -18.74
CA GLY A 4 23.09 13.58 -19.90
C GLY A 4 22.29 12.36 -19.44
N ARG A 5 21.03 12.26 -19.88
CA ARG A 5 20.22 11.06 -19.63
C ARG A 5 20.87 9.90 -20.35
N LEU A 6 21.45 8.95 -19.61
CA LEU A 6 21.90 7.67 -20.13
C LEU A 6 20.71 6.96 -20.79
N GLN A 7 20.63 7.01 -22.13
CA GLN A 7 19.62 6.32 -22.91
C GLN A 7 19.97 4.83 -22.97
N LEU A 8 19.61 4.10 -21.92
CA LEU A 8 19.66 2.64 -21.92
C LEU A 8 18.78 2.11 -23.06
N THR A 9 19.30 1.14 -23.83
CA THR A 9 18.49 0.51 -24.88
C THR A 9 17.29 -0.23 -24.26
N PRO A 10 16.18 -0.42 -25.02
CA PRO A 10 15.01 -1.16 -24.53
C PRO A 10 15.32 -2.61 -24.08
N GLY A 11 16.45 -3.19 -24.50
CA GLY A 11 16.97 -4.45 -23.98
C GLY A 11 17.49 -4.30 -22.55
N TYR A 12 18.47 -3.43 -22.34
CA TYR A 12 19.06 -3.20 -21.01
C TYR A 12 18.03 -2.70 -19.98
N SER A 13 17.12 -1.81 -20.37
CA SER A 13 16.04 -1.36 -19.47
C SER A 13 15.11 -2.49 -19.01
N ARG A 14 14.85 -3.50 -19.85
CA ARG A 14 14.06 -4.69 -19.46
C ARG A 14 14.89 -5.63 -18.59
N ALA A 15 16.13 -5.90 -18.96
CA ALA A 15 17.03 -6.75 -18.18
C ALA A 15 17.24 -6.23 -16.75
N ILE A 16 17.48 -4.92 -16.59
CA ILE A 16 17.63 -4.28 -15.27
C ILE A 16 16.34 -4.40 -14.45
N ARG A 17 15.17 -4.16 -15.04
CA ARG A 17 13.88 -4.32 -14.35
C ARG A 17 13.65 -5.75 -13.89
N HIS A 18 13.92 -6.74 -14.73
CA HIS A 18 13.76 -8.15 -14.38
C HIS A 18 14.79 -8.58 -13.32
N GLY A 19 16.05 -8.15 -13.42
CA GLY A 19 17.08 -8.42 -12.43
C GLY A 19 16.74 -7.84 -11.06
N LEU A 20 16.31 -6.58 -11.00
CA LEU A 20 15.82 -5.96 -9.76
C LEU A 20 14.59 -6.68 -9.20
N PHE A 21 13.65 -7.10 -10.07
CA PHE A 21 12.47 -7.84 -9.64
C PHE A 21 12.81 -9.20 -9.02
N LEU A 22 13.69 -9.97 -9.65
CA LEU A 22 14.18 -11.25 -9.13
C LEU A 22 14.99 -11.06 -7.83
N ALA A 23 15.84 -10.03 -7.76
CA ALA A 23 16.59 -9.70 -6.54
C ALA A 23 15.65 -9.33 -5.38
N GLY A 24 14.61 -8.52 -5.63
CA GLY A 24 13.60 -8.19 -4.64
C GLY A 24 12.83 -9.42 -4.14
N LEU A 25 12.42 -10.32 -5.05
CA LEU A 25 11.79 -11.59 -4.66
C LEU A 25 12.72 -12.52 -3.88
N ALA A 26 14.00 -12.57 -4.22
CA ALA A 26 14.99 -13.35 -3.48
C ALA A 26 15.21 -12.79 -2.07
N VAL A 27 15.29 -11.46 -1.93
CA VAL A 27 15.35 -10.77 -0.62
C VAL A 27 14.09 -11.05 0.21
N LEU A 28 12.89 -10.97 -0.39
CA LEU A 28 11.63 -11.30 0.28
C LEU A 28 11.63 -12.75 0.76
N ALA A 29 11.98 -13.71 -0.10
CA ALA A 29 12.04 -15.12 0.25
C ALA A 29 13.06 -15.39 1.37
N TRP A 30 14.24 -14.76 1.30
CA TRP A 30 15.26 -14.85 2.34
C TRP A 30 14.78 -14.29 3.68
N MET A 31 14.16 -13.10 3.68
CA MET A 31 13.63 -12.47 4.90
C MET A 31 12.53 -13.32 5.55
N LEU A 32 11.57 -13.82 4.77
CA LEU A 32 10.49 -14.67 5.29
C LEU A 32 10.99 -16.04 5.74
N TYR A 33 12.02 -16.60 5.09
CA TYR A 33 12.62 -17.88 5.47
C TYR A 33 13.50 -17.76 6.73
N GLY A 34 14.28 -16.68 6.86
CA GLY A 34 15.01 -16.37 8.10
C GLY A 34 14.04 -16.25 9.27
N ALA A 35 13.03 -15.38 9.13
CA ALA A 35 11.99 -15.14 10.12
C ALA A 35 11.16 -16.39 10.45
N TRP A 36 11.07 -17.36 9.54
CA TRP A 36 10.44 -18.66 9.78
C TRP A 36 11.30 -19.59 10.65
N LEU A 37 12.60 -19.67 10.37
CA LEU A 37 13.54 -20.55 11.08
C LEU A 37 13.74 -20.10 12.54
N THR A 38 13.78 -18.80 12.76
CA THR A 38 13.95 -18.15 14.06
C THR A 38 12.65 -18.02 14.84
N ALA A 39 11.48 -18.16 14.20
CA ALA A 39 10.17 -17.87 14.79
C ALA A 39 9.88 -18.61 16.11
N SER A 40 10.50 -19.77 16.33
CA SER A 40 10.37 -20.55 17.57
C SER A 40 11.13 -19.97 18.76
N ASP A 41 12.15 -19.15 18.51
CA ASP A 41 12.95 -18.48 19.53
C ASP A 41 12.45 -17.04 19.72
N VAL A 42 11.74 -16.81 20.83
CA VAL A 42 11.18 -15.49 21.14
C VAL A 42 12.28 -14.45 21.37
N SER A 43 13.46 -14.88 21.84
CA SER A 43 14.61 -14.00 22.09
C SER A 43 15.30 -13.51 20.82
N ALA A 44 15.06 -14.16 19.67
CA ALA A 44 15.55 -13.70 18.37
C ALA A 44 14.82 -12.44 17.86
N GLY A 45 13.64 -12.10 18.39
CA GLY A 45 12.88 -10.90 18.03
C GLY A 45 12.24 -10.92 16.62
N GLU A 46 12.36 -12.04 15.92
CA GLU A 46 11.74 -12.29 14.61
C GLU A 46 10.31 -12.84 14.79
N ALA A 47 9.40 -12.58 13.85
CA ALA A 47 7.96 -12.86 13.97
C ALA A 47 7.24 -12.26 15.22
N TYR A 48 7.85 -11.30 15.91
CA TYR A 48 7.41 -10.77 17.21
C TYR A 48 5.94 -10.32 17.24
N ASP A 49 5.53 -9.46 16.30
CA ASP A 49 4.16 -8.93 16.27
C ASP A 49 3.14 -10.02 15.85
N ALA A 50 3.50 -10.88 14.89
CA ALA A 50 2.70 -12.04 14.52
C ALA A 50 2.48 -13.01 15.70
N ARG A 51 3.52 -13.21 16.53
CA ARG A 51 3.45 -14.01 17.76
C ARG A 51 2.53 -13.38 18.80
N SER A 52 2.57 -12.07 19.02
CA SER A 52 1.60 -11.36 19.88
C SER A 52 0.16 -11.65 19.47
N TYR A 53 -0.15 -11.69 18.17
CA TYR A 53 -1.50 -12.00 17.69
C TYR A 53 -1.88 -13.45 18.02
N TRP A 54 -1.01 -14.42 17.70
CA TRP A 54 -1.27 -15.84 17.94
C TRP A 54 -1.38 -16.20 19.43
N GLU A 55 -0.58 -15.57 20.30
CA GLU A 55 -0.60 -15.80 21.75
C GLU A 55 -1.76 -15.08 22.45
N ALA A 56 -2.22 -13.92 21.94
CA ALA A 56 -3.40 -13.24 22.48
C ALA A 56 -4.61 -14.18 22.53
N ALA A 57 -4.88 -14.94 21.47
CA ALA A 57 -5.97 -15.93 21.40
C ALA A 57 -5.93 -17.00 22.50
N ARG A 58 -4.78 -17.22 23.16
CA ARG A 58 -4.53 -18.26 24.16
C ARG A 58 -4.57 -17.72 25.59
N GLY A 59 -5.27 -16.60 25.80
CA GLY A 59 -5.55 -16.04 27.13
C GLY A 59 -4.61 -14.91 27.57
N GLN A 60 -3.72 -14.43 26.69
CA GLN A 60 -2.80 -13.32 27.02
C GLN A 60 -3.25 -11.95 26.48
N MET A 61 -4.46 -11.84 25.92
CA MET A 61 -4.98 -10.70 25.14
C MET A 61 -4.59 -9.31 25.65
N TYR A 62 -4.80 -9.03 26.93
CA TYR A 62 -4.39 -7.75 27.56
C TYR A 62 -3.61 -7.97 28.87
N GLY A 63 -3.06 -9.17 29.06
CA GLY A 63 -2.33 -9.56 30.28
C GLY A 63 -0.90 -9.00 30.37
N ARG A 64 -0.39 -8.44 29.28
CA ARG A 64 0.91 -7.74 29.20
C ARG A 64 0.68 -6.34 28.62
N PRO A 65 0.22 -5.37 29.43
CA PRO A 65 -0.22 -4.09 28.89
C PRO A 65 0.94 -3.18 28.48
N VAL A 66 2.15 -3.31 29.04
CA VAL A 66 3.22 -2.30 28.89
C VAL A 66 3.77 -2.22 27.46
N LEU A 67 3.71 -1.03 26.86
CA LEU A 67 4.14 -0.76 25.49
C LEU A 67 5.59 -1.20 25.23
N GLY A 68 5.77 -2.06 24.22
CA GLY A 68 7.09 -2.62 23.88
C GLY A 68 7.51 -3.84 24.71
N SER A 69 6.67 -4.35 25.61
CA SER A 69 6.90 -5.64 26.27
C SER A 69 6.61 -6.84 25.36
N GLU A 70 7.34 -7.94 25.58
CA GLU A 70 7.32 -9.14 24.75
C GLU A 70 5.94 -9.78 24.64
N ALA A 71 5.53 -10.12 23.42
CA ALA A 71 4.23 -10.70 23.06
C ALA A 71 2.99 -9.82 23.41
N ALA A 72 3.17 -8.54 23.72
CA ALA A 72 2.07 -7.66 24.10
C ALA A 72 1.18 -7.26 22.91
N TYR A 73 -0.11 -7.10 23.17
CA TYR A 73 -1.16 -6.92 22.17
C TYR A 73 -2.02 -5.69 22.47
N TYR A 74 -2.29 -4.88 21.43
CA TYR A 74 -2.83 -3.52 21.59
C TYR A 74 -4.05 -3.22 20.70
N TYR A 75 -4.54 -4.17 19.91
CA TYR A 75 -5.63 -3.92 18.96
C TYR A 75 -6.99 -4.30 19.58
N SER A 76 -8.08 -3.83 18.97
CA SER A 76 -9.42 -4.06 19.54
C SER A 76 -9.85 -5.53 19.48
N PRO A 77 -10.82 -5.96 20.30
CA PRO A 77 -11.35 -7.32 20.29
C PRO A 77 -11.87 -7.78 18.92
N VAL A 78 -12.28 -6.85 18.04
CA VAL A 78 -12.66 -7.11 16.64
C VAL A 78 -11.56 -7.84 15.89
N PHE A 79 -10.30 -7.42 16.06
CA PHE A 79 -9.19 -7.97 15.30
C PHE A 79 -8.92 -9.42 15.73
N LEU A 80 -8.98 -9.73 17.02
CA LEU A 80 -8.90 -11.12 17.50
C LEU A 80 -10.06 -11.97 16.99
N GLN A 81 -11.29 -11.46 17.06
CA GLN A 81 -12.47 -12.19 16.57
C GLN A 81 -12.37 -12.49 15.07
N ALA A 82 -11.86 -11.55 14.26
CA ALA A 82 -11.62 -11.74 12.83
C ALA A 82 -10.47 -12.72 12.54
N LEU A 83 -9.38 -12.68 13.32
CA LEU A 83 -8.24 -13.60 13.17
C LEU A 83 -8.47 -14.99 13.79
N ALA A 84 -9.53 -15.20 14.58
CA ALA A 84 -9.74 -16.42 15.36
C ALA A 84 -9.59 -17.74 14.56
N PRO A 85 -10.11 -17.87 13.31
CA PRO A 85 -9.91 -19.07 12.50
C PRO A 85 -8.44 -19.33 12.17
N LEU A 86 -7.64 -18.27 11.97
CA LEU A 86 -6.22 -18.38 11.69
C LEU A 86 -5.42 -18.72 12.96
N MET A 87 -5.78 -18.11 14.09
CA MET A 87 -5.09 -18.31 15.37
C MET A 87 -5.32 -19.71 15.96
N ALA A 88 -6.35 -20.44 15.51
CA ALA A 88 -6.57 -21.85 15.81
C ALA A 88 -5.49 -22.78 15.22
N LEU A 89 -4.76 -22.35 14.18
CA LEU A 89 -3.68 -23.12 13.58
C LEU A 89 -2.47 -23.26 14.54
N PRO A 90 -1.63 -24.30 14.40
CA PRO A 90 -0.29 -24.33 14.97
C PRO A 90 0.51 -23.09 14.56
N PHE A 91 1.38 -22.57 15.43
CA PHE A 91 2.06 -21.28 15.24
C PHE A 91 2.71 -21.10 13.87
N HIS A 92 3.47 -22.10 13.40
CA HIS A 92 4.08 -22.07 12.06
C HIS A 92 3.03 -22.01 10.93
N ALA A 93 1.93 -22.78 11.01
CA ALA A 93 0.87 -22.70 9.99
C ALA A 93 0.14 -21.35 10.01
N PHE A 94 -0.08 -20.76 11.19
CA PHE A 94 -0.54 -19.37 11.32
C PHE A 94 0.44 -18.39 10.66
N LEU A 95 1.74 -18.51 10.97
CA LEU A 95 2.78 -17.61 10.47
C LEU A 95 2.93 -17.65 8.95
N ALA A 96 2.88 -18.84 8.34
CA ALA A 96 2.95 -19.00 6.89
C ALA A 96 1.79 -18.28 6.19
N ALA A 97 0.57 -18.49 6.69
CA ALA A 97 -0.62 -17.85 6.14
C ALA A 97 -0.63 -16.34 6.40
N TRP A 98 -0.12 -15.89 7.55
CA TRP A 98 -0.01 -14.48 7.89
C TRP A 98 1.02 -13.75 7.02
N TYR A 99 2.20 -14.32 6.82
CA TYR A 99 3.20 -13.79 5.88
C TYR A 99 2.72 -13.81 4.42
N ALA A 100 2.01 -14.87 4.00
CA ALA A 100 1.41 -14.89 2.67
C ALA A 100 0.40 -13.74 2.49
N LEU A 101 -0.43 -13.48 3.51
CA LEU A 101 -1.40 -12.39 3.52
C LEU A 101 -0.74 -11.00 3.48
N THR A 102 0.26 -10.73 4.33
CA THR A 102 0.93 -9.42 4.39
C THR A 102 1.83 -9.18 3.16
N ALA A 103 2.49 -10.22 2.65
CA ALA A 103 3.25 -10.13 1.39
C ALA A 103 2.34 -9.90 0.18
N ALA A 104 1.17 -10.57 0.11
CA ALA A 104 0.18 -10.33 -0.95
C ALA A 104 -0.39 -8.90 -0.88
N ALA A 105 -0.68 -8.40 0.33
CA ALA A 105 -1.10 -7.03 0.55
C ALA A 105 -0.04 -6.02 0.07
N LEU A 106 1.23 -6.22 0.47
CA LEU A 106 2.34 -5.37 0.03
C LEU A 106 2.52 -5.40 -1.49
N ALA A 107 2.48 -6.58 -2.11
CA ALA A 107 2.58 -6.75 -3.56
C ALA A 107 1.44 -6.05 -4.30
N TRP A 108 0.22 -6.07 -3.76
CA TRP A 108 -0.93 -5.37 -4.32
C TRP A 108 -0.79 -3.84 -4.24
N VAL A 109 -0.33 -3.29 -3.11
CA VAL A 109 -0.15 -1.83 -2.96
C VAL A 109 1.04 -1.33 -3.80
N ALA A 110 2.20 -1.99 -3.70
CA ALA A 110 3.42 -1.56 -4.36
C ALA A 110 3.43 -1.86 -5.87
N ARG A 111 2.76 -2.92 -6.31
CA ARG A 111 2.70 -3.36 -7.72
C ARG A 111 4.12 -3.51 -8.29
N TRP A 112 4.41 -2.91 -9.45
CA TRP A 112 5.73 -2.89 -10.08
C TRP A 112 6.84 -2.23 -9.24
N TRP A 113 6.50 -1.48 -8.18
CA TRP A 113 7.46 -0.90 -7.26
C TRP A 113 7.89 -1.85 -6.14
N LEU A 114 7.25 -3.01 -5.96
CA LEU A 114 7.54 -3.97 -4.90
C LEU A 114 9.05 -4.23 -4.69
N PRO A 115 9.89 -4.45 -5.74
CA PRO A 115 11.30 -4.71 -5.53
C PRO A 115 12.06 -3.52 -4.92
N PHE A 116 11.70 -2.30 -5.29
CA PHE A 116 12.30 -1.07 -4.73
C PHE A 116 11.84 -0.82 -3.30
N VAL A 117 10.57 -1.14 -3.01
CA VAL A 117 9.96 -1.02 -1.69
C VAL A 117 10.60 -2.01 -0.70
N LEU A 118 10.94 -3.23 -1.13
CA LEU A 118 11.64 -4.22 -0.31
C LEU A 118 13.08 -3.79 0.04
N LEU A 119 13.72 -2.97 -0.78
CA LEU A 119 15.08 -2.46 -0.55
C LEU A 119 15.16 -1.32 0.47
N THR A 120 14.04 -0.76 0.96
CA THR A 120 14.08 0.38 1.91
C THR A 120 14.42 -0.01 3.34
N GLY A 121 14.64 -1.31 3.62
CA GLY A 121 14.98 -1.85 4.94
C GLY A 121 13.79 -1.91 5.89
N PHE A 122 13.06 -0.81 6.08
CA PHE A 122 11.92 -0.76 7.02
C PHE A 122 10.78 -1.71 6.65
N VAL A 123 10.51 -1.91 5.35
CA VAL A 123 9.51 -2.89 4.89
C VAL A 123 9.99 -4.32 5.13
N GLY A 124 11.29 -4.59 5.01
CA GLY A 124 11.87 -5.88 5.36
C GLY A 124 11.69 -6.22 6.84
N ILE A 125 11.98 -5.25 7.74
CA ILE A 125 11.80 -5.42 9.19
C ILE A 125 10.31 -5.62 9.54
N GLU A 126 9.40 -4.85 8.93
CA GLU A 126 7.95 -5.00 9.11
C GLU A 126 7.45 -6.40 8.71
N LEU A 127 7.95 -6.93 7.58
CA LEU A 127 7.62 -8.29 7.13
C LEU A 127 8.21 -9.36 8.05
N ILE A 128 9.47 -9.24 8.48
CA ILE A 128 10.11 -10.16 9.43
C ILE A 128 9.33 -10.22 10.75
N ARG A 129 8.89 -9.07 11.28
CA ARG A 129 8.05 -9.02 12.48
C ARG A 129 6.63 -9.57 12.27
N GLY A 130 6.14 -9.51 11.03
CA GLY A 130 4.78 -9.90 10.69
C GLY A 130 3.74 -8.95 11.28
N ASN A 131 3.99 -7.64 11.21
CA ASN A 131 3.08 -6.62 11.71
C ASN A 131 2.03 -6.24 10.63
N ILE A 132 1.00 -5.47 11.00
CA ILE A 132 -0.21 -5.26 10.18
C ILE A 132 -0.09 -4.15 9.14
N GLU A 133 1.01 -3.39 9.07
CA GLU A 133 1.05 -2.16 8.28
C GLU A 133 0.88 -2.39 6.75
N PRO A 134 1.28 -3.53 6.14
CA PRO A 134 0.91 -3.85 4.76
C PRO A 134 -0.62 -3.92 4.55
N LEU A 135 -1.37 -4.46 5.51
CA LEU A 135 -2.83 -4.49 5.48
C LEU A 135 -3.43 -3.11 5.76
N MET A 136 -2.81 -2.30 6.61
CA MET A 136 -3.19 -0.91 6.80
C MET A 136 -3.00 -0.09 5.51
N ALA A 137 -1.91 -0.34 4.77
CA ALA A 137 -1.67 0.32 3.49
C ALA A 137 -2.76 -0.05 2.46
N VAL A 138 -3.18 -1.31 2.39
CA VAL A 138 -4.37 -1.72 1.61
C VAL A 138 -5.62 -0.97 2.09
N ALA A 139 -5.89 -0.97 3.40
CA ALA A 139 -7.08 -0.36 3.98
C ALA A 139 -7.17 1.16 3.75
N VAL A 140 -6.06 1.89 3.76
CA VAL A 140 -6.02 3.32 3.39
C VAL A 140 -6.37 3.49 1.91
N VAL A 141 -5.71 2.76 0.99
CA VAL A 141 -5.92 2.88 -0.46
C VAL A 141 -7.34 2.49 -0.87
N VAL A 142 -7.84 1.37 -0.35
CA VAL A 142 -9.23 0.92 -0.54
C VAL A 142 -10.20 1.89 0.12
N GLY A 143 -9.88 2.37 1.32
CA GLY A 143 -10.67 3.32 2.11
C GLY A 143 -10.95 4.64 1.40
N MET A 144 -10.06 5.11 0.53
CA MET A 144 -10.31 6.30 -0.30
C MET A 144 -11.48 6.13 -1.28
N ARG A 145 -11.82 4.89 -1.69
CA ARG A 145 -12.96 4.57 -2.58
C ARG A 145 -14.14 3.92 -1.84
N TYR A 146 -13.86 3.12 -0.82
CA TYR A 146 -14.83 2.33 -0.06
C TYR A 146 -14.67 2.67 1.43
N PRO A 147 -15.35 3.72 1.93
CA PRO A 147 -15.02 4.32 3.23
C PRO A 147 -15.11 3.38 4.43
N ALA A 148 -15.90 2.30 4.33
CA ALA A 148 -15.98 1.26 5.37
C ALA A 148 -14.63 0.58 5.66
N ALA A 149 -13.69 0.54 4.71
CA ALA A 149 -12.37 -0.04 4.94
C ALA A 149 -11.53 0.71 6.00
N TRP A 150 -11.86 1.98 6.29
CA TRP A 150 -11.25 2.73 7.40
C TRP A 150 -11.54 2.10 8.78
N ALA A 151 -12.57 1.27 8.91
CA ALA A 151 -12.81 0.50 10.13
C ALA A 151 -11.60 -0.36 10.53
N PHE A 152 -10.87 -0.93 9.56
CA PHE A 152 -9.66 -1.69 9.85
C PHE A 152 -8.59 -0.83 10.55
N ILE A 153 -8.41 0.43 10.12
CA ILE A 153 -7.45 1.36 10.73
C ILE A 153 -7.91 1.79 12.12
N LEU A 154 -9.18 2.18 12.23
CA LEU A 154 -9.80 2.69 13.47
C LEU A 154 -9.87 1.63 14.58
N LEU A 155 -9.96 0.35 14.22
CA LEU A 155 -10.07 -0.78 15.16
C LEU A 155 -8.73 -1.49 15.44
N THR A 156 -7.63 -1.04 14.83
CA THR A 156 -6.28 -1.59 15.07
C THR A 156 -5.36 -0.60 15.76
N LYS A 157 -4.98 0.49 15.08
CA LYS A 157 -4.02 1.50 15.62
C LYS A 157 -4.69 2.83 16.01
N VAL A 158 -6.00 2.98 15.80
CA VAL A 158 -6.87 4.14 16.14
C VAL A 158 -6.43 5.48 15.51
N THR A 159 -5.33 6.08 15.95
CA THR A 159 -4.92 7.44 15.60
C THR A 159 -4.51 7.66 14.13
N PRO A 160 -3.97 6.69 13.37
CA PRO A 160 -3.86 6.80 11.90
C PRO A 160 -5.22 6.97 11.20
N GLY A 161 -6.32 6.69 11.89
CA GLY A 161 -7.69 6.99 11.47
C GLY A 161 -7.96 8.48 11.25
N VAL A 162 -7.05 9.38 11.66
CA VAL A 162 -7.04 10.80 11.25
C VAL A 162 -7.21 11.01 9.74
N GLY A 163 -6.84 10.01 8.92
CA GLY A 163 -7.08 10.02 7.48
C GLY A 163 -8.54 10.24 7.06
N ILE A 164 -9.53 9.87 7.88
CA ILE A 164 -10.96 10.12 7.57
C ILE A 164 -11.33 11.61 7.55
N LEU A 165 -10.49 12.49 8.12
CA LEU A 165 -10.66 13.94 8.01
C LEU A 165 -10.62 14.42 6.55
N TRP A 166 -10.06 13.61 5.63
CA TRP A 166 -10.17 13.84 4.19
C TRP A 166 -11.63 14.05 3.75
N PHE A 167 -12.53 13.17 4.20
CA PHE A 167 -13.95 13.25 3.85
C PHE A 167 -14.62 14.48 4.45
N ALA A 168 -14.32 14.79 5.72
CA ALA A 168 -14.86 15.97 6.41
C ALA A 168 -14.43 17.28 5.72
N ALA A 169 -13.13 17.42 5.40
CA ALA A 169 -12.57 18.59 4.74
C ALA A 169 -13.10 18.81 3.31
N ARG A 170 -13.60 17.75 2.67
CA ARG A 170 -14.25 17.78 1.34
C ARG A 170 -15.79 17.83 1.40
N ARG A 171 -16.37 17.82 2.60
CA ARG A 171 -17.83 17.74 2.84
C ARG A 171 -18.47 16.46 2.27
N GLU A 172 -17.70 15.39 2.15
CA GLU A 172 -18.16 14.06 1.74
C GLU A 172 -18.83 13.34 2.92
N TRP A 173 -19.90 13.94 3.45
CA TRP A 173 -20.56 13.50 4.69
C TRP A 173 -21.04 12.05 4.64
N ARG A 174 -21.50 11.58 3.47
CA ARG A 174 -21.88 10.17 3.26
C ARG A 174 -20.68 9.24 3.44
N SER A 175 -19.51 9.59 2.91
CA SER A 175 -18.28 8.81 3.05
C SER A 175 -17.83 8.75 4.51
N LEU A 176 -17.84 9.89 5.20
CA LEU A 176 -17.53 9.97 6.63
C LEU A 176 -18.51 9.15 7.48
N ALA A 177 -19.81 9.25 7.21
CA ALA A 177 -20.85 8.49 7.91
C ALA A 177 -20.73 6.97 7.66
N ILE A 178 -20.33 6.54 6.45
CA ILE A 178 -20.05 5.12 6.17
C ILE A 178 -18.82 4.64 6.95
N ALA A 179 -17.73 5.42 6.98
CA ALA A 179 -16.52 5.05 7.72
C ALA A 179 -16.80 4.90 9.22
N ILE A 180 -17.43 5.91 9.84
CA ILE A 180 -17.78 5.89 11.27
C ILE A 180 -18.85 4.84 11.57
N GLY A 181 -19.91 4.76 10.76
CA GLY A 181 -21.03 3.84 10.96
C GLY A 181 -20.64 2.37 10.82
N ALA A 182 -19.81 2.02 9.82
CA ALA A 182 -19.28 0.66 9.69
C ALA A 182 -18.37 0.30 10.87
N THR A 183 -17.50 1.22 11.30
CA THR A 183 -16.64 1.04 12.47
C THR A 183 -17.47 0.79 13.73
N GLY A 184 -18.48 1.62 13.98
CA GLY A 184 -19.38 1.50 15.14
C GLY A 184 -20.23 0.24 15.12
N ALA A 185 -20.74 -0.17 13.95
CA ALA A 185 -21.51 -1.41 13.81
C ALA A 185 -20.65 -2.65 14.10
N VAL A 186 -19.44 -2.75 13.53
CA VAL A 186 -18.51 -3.86 13.78
C VAL A 186 -18.06 -3.89 15.25
N ALA A 187 -17.77 -2.72 15.83
CA ALA A 187 -17.45 -2.60 17.25
C ALA A 187 -18.62 -3.07 18.14
N ALA A 188 -19.86 -2.67 17.83
CA ALA A 188 -21.04 -3.07 18.58
C ALA A 188 -21.32 -4.58 18.52
N LEU A 189 -21.22 -5.21 17.34
CA LEU A 189 -21.32 -6.67 17.22
C LEU A 189 -20.25 -7.38 18.07
N SER A 190 -19.01 -6.91 17.99
CA SER A 190 -17.88 -7.44 18.78
C SER A 190 -18.08 -7.27 20.29
N PHE A 191 -18.65 -6.15 20.71
CA PHE A 191 -18.96 -5.84 22.11
C PHE A 191 -20.07 -6.75 22.66
N VAL A 192 -21.11 -7.06 21.87
CA VAL A 192 -22.16 -8.01 22.26
C VAL A 192 -21.58 -9.41 22.50
N VAL A 193 -20.57 -9.82 21.71
CA VAL A 193 -19.90 -11.13 21.86
C VAL A 193 -18.96 -11.18 23.07
N ALA A 194 -18.21 -10.11 23.34
CA ALA A 194 -17.18 -10.11 24.38
C ALA A 194 -17.00 -8.73 25.06
N PRO A 195 -17.98 -8.28 25.88
CA PRO A 195 -17.97 -6.92 26.42
C PRO A 195 -16.80 -6.65 27.38
N GLY A 196 -16.38 -7.66 28.16
CA GLY A 196 -15.23 -7.55 29.08
C GLY A 196 -13.93 -7.14 28.38
N LEU A 197 -13.64 -7.76 27.23
CA LEU A 197 -12.43 -7.49 26.44
C LEU A 197 -12.35 -6.04 25.94
N TRP A 198 -13.48 -5.35 25.76
CA TRP A 198 -13.48 -3.93 25.38
C TRP A 198 -13.04 -3.03 26.54
N PHE A 199 -13.48 -3.34 27.78
CA PHE A 199 -13.03 -2.61 28.96
C PHE A 199 -11.55 -2.88 29.27
N GLU A 200 -11.08 -4.10 29.06
CA GLU A 200 -9.66 -4.46 29.17
C GLU A 200 -8.80 -3.77 28.11
N TRP A 201 -9.24 -3.75 26.84
CA TRP A 201 -8.55 -3.04 25.77
C TRP A 201 -8.43 -1.54 26.04
N ILE A 202 -9.54 -0.89 26.43
CA ILE A 202 -9.55 0.54 26.77
C ILE A 202 -8.62 0.81 27.96
N ARG A 203 -8.64 -0.04 28.99
CA ARG A 203 -7.72 0.08 30.14
C ARG A 203 -6.26 -0.03 29.70
N SER A 204 -5.92 -1.03 28.89
CA SER A 204 -4.57 -1.21 28.34
C SER A 204 -4.10 0.01 27.54
N LEU A 205 -4.96 0.60 26.69
CA LEU A 205 -4.61 1.83 25.97
C LEU A 205 -4.36 3.02 26.91
N LEU A 206 -5.15 3.16 27.97
CA LEU A 206 -4.98 4.22 28.97
C LEU A 206 -3.69 4.04 29.78
N GLU A 207 -3.39 2.81 30.23
CA GLU A 207 -2.16 2.46 30.98
C GLU A 207 -0.87 2.75 30.17
N ASN A 208 -0.95 2.75 28.84
CA ASN A 208 0.16 3.10 27.96
C ASN A 208 0.31 4.60 27.66
N THR A 209 -0.59 5.44 28.18
CA THR A 209 -0.55 6.88 27.92
C THR A 209 0.66 7.50 28.62
N GLY A 210 1.61 7.99 27.84
CA GLY A 210 2.84 8.62 28.35
C GLY A 210 3.98 7.64 28.70
N VAL A 211 3.84 6.35 28.38
CA VAL A 211 4.96 5.40 28.44
C VAL A 211 6.01 5.81 27.41
N ASN A 212 7.17 6.23 27.89
CA ASN A 212 8.34 6.47 27.06
C ASN A 212 9.03 5.15 26.73
N ILE A 213 9.45 4.99 25.48
CA ILE A 213 10.23 3.85 25.01
C ILE A 213 11.52 4.40 24.40
N ASP A 214 12.65 4.10 25.02
CA ASP A 214 13.96 4.70 24.69
C ASP A 214 14.43 4.43 23.25
N TRP A 215 13.88 3.39 22.61
CA TRP A 215 14.17 2.99 21.22
C TRP A 215 13.12 3.45 20.19
N ALA A 216 12.16 4.29 20.58
CA ALA A 216 11.24 4.92 19.63
C ALA A 216 11.95 6.03 18.82
N TYR A 217 12.29 5.72 17.56
CA TYR A 217 13.10 6.58 16.68
C TYR A 217 12.58 8.01 16.45
N PHE A 218 11.27 8.27 16.61
CA PHE A 218 10.71 9.62 16.52
C PHE A 218 10.35 10.18 17.91
N PRO A 219 11.22 11.00 18.53
CA PRO A 219 11.01 11.51 19.90
C PRO A 219 9.95 12.61 20.01
N VAL A 220 9.26 12.96 18.91
CA VAL A 220 8.22 13.98 18.91
C VAL A 220 6.93 13.38 19.51
N PRO A 221 6.35 13.95 20.59
CA PRO A 221 5.16 13.40 21.22
C PRO A 221 3.95 13.32 20.28
N LEU A 222 3.10 12.31 20.48
CA LEU A 222 1.88 12.12 19.69
C LEU A 222 0.95 13.36 19.74
N LEU A 223 0.87 14.04 20.88
CA LEU A 223 0.09 15.28 21.05
C LEU A 223 0.55 16.43 20.13
N VAL A 224 1.81 16.42 19.68
CA VAL A 224 2.34 17.38 18.70
C VAL A 224 2.18 16.86 17.28
N ARG A 225 2.44 15.56 17.05
CA ARG A 225 2.34 14.94 15.73
C ARG A 225 0.90 14.86 15.20
N LEU A 226 -0.08 14.58 16.07
CA LEU A 226 -1.48 14.36 15.67
C LEU A 226 -2.17 15.63 15.11
N PRO A 227 -2.03 16.84 15.70
CA PRO A 227 -2.48 18.08 15.07
C PRO A 227 -1.82 18.36 13.72
N ILE A 228 -0.52 18.09 13.58
CA ILE A 228 0.21 18.26 12.31
C ILE A 228 -0.31 17.27 11.25
N ALA A 229 -0.54 16.02 11.63
CA ALA A 229 -1.14 14.99 10.78
C ALA A 229 -2.57 15.39 10.34
N ALA A 230 -3.39 15.90 11.26
CA ALA A 230 -4.74 16.39 10.94
C ALA A 230 -4.70 17.58 9.97
N ALA A 231 -3.82 18.55 10.20
CA ALA A 231 -3.61 19.68 9.29
C ALA A 231 -3.11 19.22 7.90
N LEU A 232 -2.23 18.21 7.84
CA LEU A 232 -1.72 17.64 6.60
C LEU A 232 -2.81 16.91 5.82
N VAL A 233 -3.65 16.09 6.48
CA VAL A 233 -4.79 15.40 5.85
C VAL A 233 -5.85 16.41 5.37
N TRP A 234 -6.12 17.46 6.16
CA TRP A 234 -7.01 18.54 5.75
C TRP A 234 -6.46 19.26 4.51
N PHE A 235 -5.17 19.62 4.50
CA PHE A 235 -4.51 20.25 3.36
C PHE A 235 -4.53 19.33 2.12
N ALA A 236 -4.27 18.04 2.30
CA ALA A 236 -4.37 17.02 1.26
C ALA A 236 -5.75 17.06 0.58
N ALA A 237 -6.82 17.01 1.39
CA ALA A 237 -8.20 17.08 0.92
C ALA A 237 -8.51 18.39 0.18
N ARG A 238 -7.98 19.53 0.65
CA ARG A 238 -8.15 20.84 0.00
C ARG A 238 -7.37 20.99 -1.30
N ARG A 239 -6.34 20.16 -1.54
CA ARG A 239 -5.50 20.15 -2.75
C ARG A 239 -5.72 18.95 -3.68
N ASP A 240 -6.73 18.11 -3.37
CA ASP A 240 -6.98 16.82 -4.03
C ASP A 240 -5.76 15.85 -4.03
N ALA A 241 -4.83 16.06 -3.09
CA ALA A 241 -3.56 15.36 -3.01
C ALA A 241 -3.66 14.11 -2.13
N ALA A 242 -4.44 13.10 -2.54
CA ALA A 242 -4.73 11.90 -1.74
C ALA A 242 -3.47 11.15 -1.27
N TRP A 243 -2.37 11.25 -2.01
CA TRP A 243 -1.07 10.68 -1.63
C TRP A 243 -0.49 11.22 -0.31
N LEU A 244 -0.94 12.38 0.18
CA LEU A 244 -0.58 12.91 1.50
C LEU A 244 -1.39 12.27 2.66
N VAL A 245 -2.49 11.56 2.38
CA VAL A 245 -3.30 10.91 3.42
C VAL A 245 -2.51 9.79 4.14
N PRO A 246 -1.79 8.87 3.45
CA PRO A 246 -0.85 7.95 4.09
C PRO A 246 0.21 8.66 4.93
N VAL A 247 0.73 9.81 4.48
CA VAL A 247 1.77 10.55 5.21
C VAL A 247 1.24 11.07 6.55
N GLY A 248 0.02 11.63 6.55
CA GLY A 248 -0.67 12.02 7.79
C GLY A 248 -0.99 10.83 8.69
N ALA A 249 -1.47 9.72 8.12
CA ALA A 249 -1.77 8.50 8.87
C ALA A 249 -0.52 7.90 9.55
N THR A 250 0.62 7.84 8.84
CA THR A 250 1.91 7.42 9.41
C THR A 250 2.38 8.39 10.51
N LEU A 251 2.29 9.70 10.28
CA LEU A 251 2.67 10.69 11.29
C LEU A 251 1.83 10.59 12.57
N ALA A 252 0.58 10.14 12.46
CA ALA A 252 -0.34 9.93 13.58
C ALA A 252 -0.21 8.55 14.27
N MET A 253 0.74 7.69 13.90
CA MET A 253 0.98 6.42 14.61
C MET A 253 1.27 6.65 16.10
N PRO A 254 0.68 5.87 17.04
CA PRO A 254 0.80 6.17 18.47
C PRO A 254 2.27 6.14 18.93
N ALA A 255 2.94 5.00 18.74
CA ALA A 255 4.40 4.91 18.70
C ALA A 255 4.84 4.94 17.23
N LEU A 256 5.81 5.82 16.89
CA LEU A 256 6.34 5.95 15.53
C LEU A 256 7.76 5.39 15.47
N TRP A 257 7.86 4.18 14.93
CA TRP A 257 9.06 3.39 14.70
C TRP A 257 9.36 3.29 13.19
N PRO A 258 10.57 2.87 12.78
CA PRO A 258 10.91 2.72 11.37
C PRO A 258 9.94 1.79 10.62
N VAL A 259 9.47 0.71 11.27
CA VAL A 259 8.58 -0.29 10.66
C VAL A 259 7.24 0.31 10.21
N ASN A 260 6.71 1.32 10.93
CA ASN A 260 5.46 1.99 10.56
C ASN A 260 5.58 2.84 9.28
N LEU A 261 6.81 3.15 8.83
CA LEU A 261 7.05 3.80 7.53
C LEU A 261 6.57 2.93 6.36
N THR A 262 6.35 1.63 6.57
CA THR A 262 5.71 0.73 5.59
C THR A 262 4.32 1.21 5.16
N LEU A 263 3.58 1.93 6.01
CA LEU A 263 2.30 2.54 5.61
C LEU A 263 2.46 3.57 4.48
N LEU A 264 3.65 4.19 4.32
CA LEU A 264 3.93 5.12 3.21
C LEU A 264 3.95 4.43 1.84
N VAL A 265 3.96 3.10 1.77
CA VAL A 265 3.81 2.38 0.48
C VAL A 265 2.45 2.69 -0.16
N ALA A 266 1.42 3.04 0.62
CA ALA A 266 0.12 3.52 0.12
C ALA A 266 0.20 4.85 -0.66
N VAL A 267 1.29 5.61 -0.58
CA VAL A 267 1.55 6.78 -1.43
C VAL A 267 1.55 6.40 -2.91
N ILE A 268 2.14 5.24 -3.26
CA ILE A 268 2.39 4.80 -4.64
C ILE A 268 1.11 4.77 -5.51
N PRO A 269 0.03 4.05 -5.13
CA PRO A 269 -1.21 4.07 -5.91
C PRO A 269 -1.97 5.40 -5.82
N LEU A 270 -1.75 6.21 -4.78
CA LEU A 270 -2.47 7.47 -4.56
C LEU A 270 -1.83 8.69 -5.25
N LEU A 271 -0.60 8.60 -5.76
CA LEU A 271 0.04 9.64 -6.60
C LEU A 271 -0.71 9.91 -7.92
N GLY A 272 -1.50 8.93 -8.38
CA GLY A 272 -2.39 9.04 -9.54
C GLY A 272 -3.86 9.29 -9.19
N TRP A 273 -4.20 9.51 -7.92
CA TRP A 273 -5.59 9.75 -7.50
C TRP A 273 -6.15 11.03 -8.13
N GLY A 274 -7.47 11.07 -8.39
CA GLY A 274 -8.16 12.19 -9.04
C GLY A 274 -7.87 12.34 -10.54
N ARG A 275 -6.71 11.85 -11.02
CA ARG A 275 -6.37 11.74 -12.45
C ARG A 275 -7.11 10.57 -13.11
N GLN A 276 -8.41 10.73 -13.32
CA GLN A 276 -8.96 10.15 -14.54
C GLN A 276 -8.17 10.75 -15.72
N PRO A 277 -7.66 9.93 -16.68
CA PRO A 277 -7.44 10.50 -18.00
C PRO A 277 -8.79 11.07 -18.44
N ALA A 278 -8.81 12.28 -18.97
CA ALA A 278 -9.96 12.72 -19.73
C ALA A 278 -10.20 11.64 -20.78
N VAL A 279 -11.34 10.94 -20.69
CA VAL A 279 -11.86 10.22 -21.84
C VAL A 279 -11.98 11.30 -22.90
N ALA A 280 -11.26 11.15 -24.01
CA ALA A 280 -11.29 12.14 -25.08
C ALA A 280 -12.76 12.25 -25.52
N ASP A 281 -13.41 13.36 -25.18
CA ASP A 281 -14.84 13.56 -25.38
C ASP A 281 -15.17 13.58 -26.87
N GLY A 282 -15.50 12.41 -27.42
CA GLY A 282 -16.20 12.22 -28.70
C GLY A 282 -15.57 12.83 -29.95
N GLY A 283 -14.37 13.43 -29.86
CA GLY A 283 -13.71 14.04 -30.99
C GLY A 283 -13.50 13.00 -32.09
N PRO A 284 -13.95 13.25 -33.33
CA PRO A 284 -13.69 12.33 -34.44
C PRO A 284 -12.17 12.11 -34.53
N PRO A 285 -11.72 10.88 -34.86
CA PRO A 285 -10.30 10.59 -35.00
C PRO A 285 -9.67 11.63 -35.93
N PRO A 286 -8.44 12.11 -35.65
CA PRO A 286 -7.76 13.03 -36.55
C PRO A 286 -7.75 12.41 -37.94
N ALA A 287 -8.30 13.14 -38.92
CA ALA A 287 -8.48 12.63 -40.28
C ALA A 287 -7.17 12.00 -40.76
N GLU A 288 -7.25 10.78 -41.29
CA GLU A 288 -6.08 10.15 -41.88
C GLU A 288 -5.46 11.10 -42.90
N PRO A 289 -4.12 11.29 -42.90
CA PRO A 289 -3.49 12.11 -43.92
C PRO A 289 -3.79 11.46 -45.27
N VAL A 290 -4.64 12.14 -46.06
CA VAL A 290 -5.02 11.73 -47.41
C VAL A 290 -3.76 11.32 -48.15
N GLY A 291 -3.73 10.05 -48.57
CA GLY A 291 -2.50 9.41 -49.02
C GLY A 291 -1.83 10.22 -50.13
N ARG A 292 -0.55 10.52 -49.96
CA ARG A 292 0.31 10.72 -51.14
C ARG A 292 0.34 9.39 -51.87
N SER A 293 -0.19 9.39 -53.09
CA SER A 293 -0.11 8.26 -54.02
C SER A 293 1.35 7.81 -54.14
N SER A 294 1.64 6.58 -53.69
CA SER A 294 2.96 5.95 -53.78
C SER A 294 3.22 5.28 -55.13
N ASP A 295 2.33 5.49 -56.12
CA ASP A 295 2.34 4.81 -57.43
C ASP A 295 3.28 5.50 -58.45
N LEU A 296 4.45 5.97 -58.03
CA LEU A 296 5.46 6.58 -58.93
C LEU A 296 6.90 6.09 -58.74
N ASP A 297 7.16 5.15 -57.83
CA ASP A 297 8.50 4.53 -57.63
C ASP A 297 8.51 3.02 -57.96
N ASN A 298 8.04 2.65 -59.15
CA ASN A 298 8.26 1.31 -59.72
C ASN A 298 9.38 1.34 -60.77
N PRO A 299 10.59 0.82 -60.50
CA PRO A 299 11.74 0.93 -61.42
C PRO A 299 11.66 0.09 -62.71
N LYS A 300 10.46 -0.37 -63.11
CA LYS A 300 10.26 -1.27 -64.26
C LYS A 300 9.76 -0.57 -65.52
N ASP A 301 9.35 0.70 -65.43
CA ASP A 301 8.77 1.46 -66.55
C ASP A 301 9.81 2.33 -67.29
N LEU A 302 11.11 2.11 -67.03
CA LEU A 302 12.22 2.72 -67.77
C LEU A 302 12.56 1.89 -69.03
N VAL A 303 11.79 2.06 -70.09
CA VAL A 303 12.14 1.62 -71.44
C VAL A 303 12.79 2.79 -72.20
N GLU A 304 13.93 2.52 -72.84
CA GLU A 304 14.75 3.54 -73.50
C GLU A 304 14.06 4.21 -74.72
N PRO A 305 14.27 5.51 -74.95
CA PRO A 305 13.75 6.20 -76.13
C PRO A 305 14.76 6.21 -77.27
N ASP A 306 14.58 5.36 -78.28
CA ASP A 306 15.09 5.64 -79.63
C ASP A 306 14.38 4.85 -80.74
N GLN A 307 14.60 5.27 -82.00
CA GLN A 307 14.10 4.68 -83.27
C GLN A 307 12.67 5.08 -83.76
N VAL A 308 12.59 6.32 -84.27
CA VAL A 308 12.31 6.62 -85.69
C VAL A 308 11.20 5.82 -86.42
N GLY A 309 10.00 6.41 -86.50
CA GLY A 309 9.44 6.96 -87.76
C GLY A 309 8.74 6.08 -88.82
N ARG A 310 7.66 6.66 -89.40
CA ARG A 310 6.99 6.35 -90.71
C ARG A 310 6.28 4.97 -90.79
N VAL A 311 5.06 4.80 -91.32
CA VAL A 311 4.37 5.37 -92.50
C VAL A 311 2.83 5.29 -92.30
N ALA A 312 2.09 6.11 -93.06
CA ALA A 312 0.63 6.16 -93.16
C ALA A 312 -0.09 4.88 -93.63
N GLY A 313 -1.42 4.85 -93.45
CA GLY A 313 -2.32 4.18 -94.40
C GLY A 313 -3.72 3.80 -93.88
N VAL A 314 -4.77 4.41 -94.47
CA VAL A 314 -6.15 3.87 -94.66
C VAL A 314 -6.97 3.67 -93.36
N GLU A 315 -8.26 3.94 -93.21
CA GLU A 315 -9.36 4.52 -94.02
C GLU A 315 -10.11 5.52 -93.10
N VAL A 316 -10.98 6.44 -93.53
CA VAL A 316 -11.60 6.68 -94.85
C VAL A 316 -11.22 8.06 -95.36
#